data_AF-A0A0B9A8B1-F1
#
_entry.id   AF-A0A0B9A8B1-F1
#
_cell.length_a   1.000
_cell.length_b   1.000
_cell.length_c   1.000
_cell.angle_alpha   90.00
_cell.angle_beta   90.00
_cell.angle_gamma   90.00
#
_symmetry.space_group_name_H-M   'P 1'
#
loop_
_entity.id
_entity.type
_entity.pdbx_description
1 polymer ?
#
loop_
_entity_poly.entity_id
_entity_poly.type
_entity_poly.pdbx_seq_one_letter_code
_entity_poly.pdbx_strand_id
1 'polypeptide(L)'
;MSYWNHRKPVRRARAVDVHGAARAAVEVLDEGGLRALTARAVAGRLGVAPASLYSRVESVDDLFDLALDAALGDDVGISRAIAEDGIDALMLAYFRHLVRHRWACQVIAMRPPRGPHYLRLSERLVVLLVEEGAADPLANAYTLSNFVIGSATTAHVAGSEPEAPVDGAAAPTYSALHRQESGRGAEQAVVMGLAALRKSLSGN
;
A
#
# COMPACT_ATOMS: atom_id res chain seq x y z
N MET A 1 -6.02 -17.84 5.38
CA MET A 1 -5.10 -18.35 4.36
C MET A 1 -5.00 -17.29 3.25
N SER A 2 -3.84 -17.08 2.61
CA SER A 2 -3.69 -16.10 1.52
C SER A 2 -4.27 -16.67 0.22
N TYR A 3 -5.02 -15.89 -0.56
CA TYR A 3 -5.65 -16.30 -1.83
C TYR A 3 -4.66 -17.05 -2.75
N TRP A 4 -3.40 -16.59 -2.76
CA TRP A 4 -2.34 -17.12 -3.60
C TRP A 4 -1.94 -18.56 -3.26
N ASN A 5 -2.28 -19.05 -2.07
CA ASN A 5 -1.97 -20.40 -1.60
C ASN A 5 -3.12 -21.41 -1.83
N HIS A 6 -4.33 -20.95 -2.14
CA HIS A 6 -5.52 -21.82 -2.30
C HIS A 6 -6.36 -21.48 -3.54
N ARG A 7 -5.72 -20.91 -4.57
CA ARG A 7 -6.39 -20.50 -5.81
C ARG A 7 -7.20 -21.64 -6.44
N LYS A 8 -8.49 -21.40 -6.68
CA LYS A 8 -9.37 -22.39 -7.33
C LYS A 8 -9.07 -22.51 -8.83
N PRO A 9 -8.96 -23.74 -9.37
CA PRO A 9 -8.74 -23.95 -10.81
C PRO A 9 -9.96 -23.52 -11.64
N VAL A 10 -9.70 -22.90 -12.79
CA VAL A 10 -10.75 -22.47 -13.72
C VAL A 10 -11.30 -23.70 -14.46
N ARG A 11 -12.50 -24.17 -14.09
CA ARG A 11 -13.13 -25.33 -14.75
C ARG A 11 -14.20 -24.97 -15.80
N ARG A 12 -14.64 -23.71 -15.93
CA ARG A 12 -15.67 -23.28 -16.92
C ARG A 12 -15.43 -21.87 -17.46
N ALA A 13 -15.74 -21.66 -18.74
CA ALA A 13 -15.58 -20.40 -19.48
C ALA A 13 -16.56 -19.28 -19.09
N ARG A 14 -17.69 -19.60 -18.43
CA ARG A 14 -18.68 -18.62 -17.91
C ARG A 14 -18.44 -18.21 -16.44
N ALA A 15 -17.30 -18.59 -15.86
CA ALA A 15 -17.02 -18.26 -14.47
C ALA A 15 -16.47 -16.84 -14.35
N VAL A 16 -16.88 -16.12 -13.29
CA VAL A 16 -16.44 -14.75 -12.99
C VAL A 16 -14.94 -14.61 -13.20
N ASP A 17 -14.52 -13.60 -13.96
CA ASP A 17 -13.11 -13.33 -14.15
C ASP A 17 -12.50 -12.82 -12.84
N VAL A 18 -11.38 -13.42 -12.43
CA VAL A 18 -10.68 -13.08 -11.19
C VAL A 18 -10.15 -11.65 -11.27
N HIS A 19 -9.65 -11.23 -12.44
CA HIS A 19 -9.15 -9.87 -12.62
C HIS A 19 -10.31 -8.86 -12.57
N GLY A 20 -11.45 -9.17 -13.17
CA GLY A 20 -12.69 -8.41 -13.00
C GLY A 20 -13.10 -8.26 -11.53
N ALA A 21 -13.10 -9.37 -10.78
CA ALA A 21 -13.43 -9.33 -9.36
C ALA A 21 -12.43 -8.52 -8.52
N ALA A 22 -11.13 -8.60 -8.85
CA ALA A 22 -10.09 -7.82 -8.18
C ALA A 22 -10.29 -6.32 -8.41
N ARG A 23 -10.51 -5.88 -9.66
CA ARG A 23 -10.76 -4.46 -9.97
C ARG A 23 -12.05 -3.93 -9.33
N ALA A 24 -13.13 -4.71 -9.38
CA ALA A 24 -14.37 -4.35 -8.70
C ALA A 24 -14.19 -4.25 -7.18
N ALA A 25 -13.32 -5.07 -6.58
CA ALA A 25 -12.98 -4.95 -5.17
C ALA A 25 -12.16 -3.69 -4.87
N VAL A 26 -11.20 -3.31 -5.74
CA VAL A 26 -10.47 -2.02 -5.64
C VAL A 26 -11.45 -0.85 -5.65
N GLU A 27 -12.38 -0.78 -6.60
CA GLU A 27 -13.37 0.30 -6.68
C GLU A 27 -14.21 0.42 -5.40
N VAL A 28 -14.70 -0.71 -4.87
CA VAL A 28 -15.48 -0.73 -3.63
C VAL A 28 -14.66 -0.22 -2.43
N LEU A 29 -13.38 -0.59 -2.38
CA LEU A 29 -12.47 -0.18 -1.30
C LEU A 29 -12.06 1.29 -1.40
N ASP A 30 -11.83 1.81 -2.60
CA ASP A 30 -11.50 3.21 -2.83
C ASP A 30 -12.64 4.12 -2.38
N GLU A 31 -13.89 3.76 -2.70
CA GLU A 31 -15.07 4.53 -2.34
C GLU A 31 -15.45 4.41 -0.85
N GLY A 32 -15.47 3.18 -0.33
CA GLY A 32 -16.11 2.89 0.96
C GLY A 32 -15.18 2.36 2.05
N GLY A 33 -13.89 2.17 1.75
CA GLY A 33 -12.94 1.56 2.66
C GLY A 33 -13.27 0.11 3.00
N LEU A 34 -12.60 -0.44 4.01
CA LEU A 34 -12.63 -1.87 4.33
C LEU A 34 -14.03 -2.39 4.66
N ARG A 35 -14.85 -1.58 5.33
CA ARG A 35 -16.21 -1.96 5.74
C ARG A 35 -17.16 -2.11 4.55
N ALA A 36 -16.87 -1.48 3.43
CA ALA A 36 -17.69 -1.59 2.23
C ALA A 36 -17.43 -2.90 1.45
N LEU A 37 -16.25 -3.51 1.63
CA LEU A 37 -15.90 -4.71 0.89
C LEU A 37 -16.70 -5.92 1.39
N THR A 38 -17.63 -6.36 0.55
CA THR A 38 -18.40 -7.59 0.74
C THR A 38 -18.53 -8.32 -0.58
N ALA A 39 -18.72 -9.64 -0.55
CA ALA A 39 -19.01 -10.42 -1.75
C ALA A 39 -20.24 -9.87 -2.51
N ARG A 40 -21.25 -9.36 -1.79
CA ARG A 40 -22.44 -8.76 -2.41
C ARG A 40 -22.11 -7.46 -3.15
N ALA A 41 -21.31 -6.58 -2.55
CA ALA A 41 -20.91 -5.32 -3.18
C ALA A 41 -20.11 -5.57 -4.46
N VAL A 42 -19.12 -6.47 -4.42
CA VAL A 42 -18.33 -6.85 -5.58
C VAL A 42 -19.19 -7.53 -6.66
N ALA A 43 -20.10 -8.43 -6.28
CA ALA A 43 -20.98 -9.08 -7.24
C ALA A 43 -21.94 -8.10 -7.91
N GLY A 44 -22.45 -7.13 -7.15
CA GLY A 44 -23.28 -6.03 -7.65
C GLY A 44 -22.55 -5.20 -8.71
N ARG A 45 -21.30 -4.82 -8.45
CA ARG A 45 -20.43 -4.12 -9.43
C ARG A 45 -20.27 -4.90 -10.73
N LEU A 46 -20.11 -6.23 -10.63
CA LEU A 46 -19.92 -7.11 -11.78
C LEU A 46 -21.24 -7.51 -12.49
N GLY A 47 -22.40 -7.15 -11.95
CA GLY A 47 -23.70 -7.56 -12.49
C GLY A 47 -23.95 -9.07 -12.38
N VAL A 48 -23.37 -9.75 -11.38
CA VAL A 48 -23.53 -11.21 -11.17
C VAL A 48 -24.16 -11.52 -9.82
N ALA A 49 -24.65 -12.75 -9.65
CA ALA A 49 -25.09 -13.22 -8.34
C ALA A 49 -23.90 -13.39 -7.39
N PRO A 50 -24.02 -13.06 -6.08
CA PRO A 50 -22.94 -13.27 -5.10
C PRO A 50 -22.42 -14.71 -5.04
N ALA A 51 -23.30 -15.70 -5.25
CA ALA A 51 -22.94 -17.11 -5.35
C ALA A 51 -21.88 -17.38 -6.45
N SER A 52 -21.89 -16.60 -7.53
CA SER A 52 -20.93 -16.75 -8.64
C SER A 52 -19.50 -16.39 -8.23
N LEU A 53 -19.30 -15.48 -7.27
CA LEU A 53 -17.96 -15.12 -6.79
C LEU A 53 -17.30 -16.27 -6.02
N TYR A 54 -18.07 -17.03 -5.25
CA TYR A 54 -17.54 -18.16 -4.47
C TYR A 54 -17.00 -19.32 -5.34
N SER A 55 -17.24 -19.28 -6.65
CA SER A 55 -16.55 -20.16 -7.60
C SER A 55 -15.06 -19.83 -7.76
N ARG A 56 -14.64 -18.61 -7.38
CA ARG A 56 -13.27 -18.10 -7.49
C ARG A 56 -12.61 -17.88 -6.15
N VAL A 57 -13.36 -17.32 -5.21
CA VAL A 57 -12.88 -17.01 -3.86
C VAL A 57 -13.52 -17.96 -2.84
N GLU A 58 -12.84 -18.14 -1.71
CA GLU A 58 -13.36 -18.89 -0.55
C GLU A 58 -13.93 -17.95 0.50
N SER A 59 -13.44 -16.72 0.55
CA SER A 59 -13.78 -15.75 1.59
C SER A 59 -13.75 -14.30 1.06
N VAL A 60 -14.23 -13.36 1.88
CA VAL A 60 -14.02 -11.93 1.63
C VAL A 60 -12.53 -11.58 1.76
N ASP A 61 -11.77 -12.31 2.58
CA ASP A 61 -10.33 -12.10 2.70
C ASP A 61 -9.63 -12.27 1.36
N ASP A 62 -10.04 -13.23 0.54
CA ASP A 62 -9.45 -13.40 -0.80
C ASP A 62 -9.67 -12.17 -1.69
N LEU A 63 -10.77 -11.44 -1.50
CA LEU A 63 -11.03 -10.19 -2.22
C LEU A 63 -10.10 -9.07 -1.77
N PHE A 64 -9.71 -9.02 -0.49
CA PHE A 64 -8.68 -8.09 -0.01
C PHE A 64 -7.31 -8.38 -0.65
N ASP A 65 -6.90 -9.65 -0.74
CA ASP A 65 -5.64 -10.03 -1.39
C ASP A 65 -5.63 -9.68 -2.87
N LEU A 66 -6.73 -10.00 -3.55
CA LEU A 66 -6.90 -9.73 -4.97
C LEU A 66 -6.89 -8.23 -5.24
N ALA A 67 -7.62 -7.45 -4.46
CA ALA A 67 -7.67 -6.01 -4.62
C ALA A 67 -6.29 -5.38 -4.40
N LEU A 68 -5.60 -5.74 -3.31
CA LEU A 68 -4.27 -5.18 -2.98
C LEU A 68 -3.28 -5.41 -4.12
N ASP A 69 -3.22 -6.64 -4.64
CA ASP A 69 -2.27 -6.98 -5.69
C ASP A 69 -2.66 -6.37 -7.05
N ALA A 70 -3.96 -6.32 -7.37
CA ALA A 70 -4.43 -5.69 -8.60
C ALA A 70 -4.21 -4.17 -8.60
N ALA A 71 -4.46 -3.48 -7.48
CA ALA A 71 -4.19 -2.06 -7.36
C ALA A 71 -2.71 -1.73 -7.63
N LEU A 72 -1.79 -2.54 -7.09
CA LEU A 72 -0.36 -2.41 -7.38
C LEU A 72 -0.02 -2.69 -8.84
N GLY A 73 -0.63 -3.73 -9.42
CA GLY A 73 -0.41 -4.12 -10.81
C GLY A 73 -0.90 -3.11 -11.84
N ASP A 74 -2.00 -2.42 -11.54
CA ASP A 74 -2.61 -1.41 -12.41
C ASP A 74 -1.97 -0.02 -12.25
N ASP A 75 -1.10 0.19 -11.24
CA ASP A 75 -0.42 1.45 -11.00
C ASP A 75 0.78 1.66 -11.95
N VAL A 76 0.61 2.53 -12.94
CA VAL A 76 1.64 2.89 -13.91
C VAL A 76 2.85 3.54 -13.24
N GLY A 77 2.65 4.29 -12.14
CA GLY A 77 3.74 4.92 -11.40
C GLY A 77 4.64 3.89 -10.72
N ILE A 78 4.04 2.85 -10.13
CA ILE A 78 4.77 1.71 -9.58
C ILE A 78 5.48 0.94 -10.68
N SER A 79 4.79 0.63 -11.78
CA SER A 79 5.35 -0.14 -12.89
C SER A 79 6.59 0.54 -13.50
N ARG A 80 6.54 1.86 -13.73
CA ARG A 80 7.69 2.64 -14.18
C ARG A 80 8.83 2.61 -13.17
N ALA A 81 8.51 2.85 -11.89
CA ALA A 81 9.54 2.90 -10.86
C ALA A 81 10.25 1.55 -10.66
N ILE A 82 9.51 0.44 -10.79
CA ILE A 82 10.12 -0.90 -10.78
C ILE A 82 11.11 -1.07 -11.94
N ALA A 83 10.77 -0.57 -13.13
CA ALA A 83 11.57 -0.77 -14.33
C ALA A 83 12.82 0.13 -14.39
N GLU A 84 12.69 1.39 -13.99
CA GLU A 84 13.64 2.44 -14.36
C GLU A 84 14.29 3.14 -13.16
N ASP A 85 13.64 3.14 -11.99
CA ASP A 85 14.05 3.98 -10.88
C ASP A 85 14.96 3.25 -9.86
N GLY A 86 15.69 4.06 -9.08
CA GLY A 86 16.42 3.63 -7.89
C GLY A 86 15.53 3.61 -6.63
N ILE A 87 16.12 3.24 -5.49
CA ILE A 87 15.39 2.94 -4.25
C ILE A 87 14.50 4.10 -3.78
N ASP A 88 15.02 5.34 -3.77
CA ASP A 88 14.28 6.49 -3.24
C ASP A 88 13.03 6.78 -4.07
N ALA A 89 13.15 6.76 -5.39
CA ALA A 89 12.02 6.99 -6.30
C ALA A 89 11.03 5.81 -6.30
N LEU A 90 11.51 4.56 -6.16
CA LEU A 90 10.66 3.39 -5.96
C LEU A 90 9.83 3.48 -4.68
N MET A 91 10.46 3.86 -3.57
CA MET A 91 9.78 4.02 -2.27
C MET A 91 8.83 5.22 -2.25
N LEU A 92 9.17 6.29 -2.97
CA LEU A 92 8.26 7.42 -3.14
C LEU A 92 7.04 7.06 -4.01
N ALA A 93 7.23 6.28 -5.07
CA ALA A 93 6.11 5.75 -5.87
C ALA A 93 5.21 4.85 -5.01
N TYR A 94 5.81 3.99 -4.18
CA TYR A 94 5.06 3.15 -3.25
C TYR A 94 4.27 3.95 -2.21
N PHE A 95 4.88 4.99 -1.64
CA PHE A 95 4.18 5.93 -0.76
C PHE A 95 2.96 6.56 -1.45
N ARG A 96 3.13 7.11 -2.66
CA ARG A 96 2.04 7.74 -3.43
C ARG A 96 0.92 6.75 -3.76
N HIS A 97 1.27 5.51 -4.08
CA HIS A 97 0.32 4.43 -4.29
C HIS A 97 -0.53 4.17 -3.04
N LEU A 98 0.11 4.04 -1.87
CA LEU A 98 -0.57 3.80 -0.60
C LEU A 98 -1.43 4.99 -0.16
N VAL A 99 -1.02 6.22 -0.47
CA VAL A 99 -1.84 7.43 -0.22
C VAL A 99 -3.09 7.43 -1.11
N ARG A 100 -2.96 7.02 -2.38
CA ARG A 100 -4.10 6.90 -3.30
C ARG A 100 -5.08 5.81 -2.84
N HIS A 101 -4.56 4.64 -2.49
CA HIS A 101 -5.34 3.50 -2.03
C HIS A 101 -5.20 3.31 -0.53
N ARG A 102 -5.72 4.26 0.26
CA ARG A 102 -5.56 4.34 1.73
C ARG A 102 -5.89 3.04 2.50
N TRP A 103 -6.78 2.21 1.94
CA TRP A 103 -7.16 0.92 2.50
C TRP A 103 -6.04 -0.12 2.45
N ALA A 104 -5.07 0.03 1.53
CA ALA A 104 -4.00 -0.92 1.30
C ALA A 104 -3.12 -1.11 2.54
N CYS A 105 -2.76 -0.02 3.24
CA CYS A 105 -2.00 -0.09 4.49
C CYS A 105 -2.70 -0.98 5.54
N GLN A 106 -4.03 -0.90 5.63
CA GLN A 106 -4.81 -1.69 6.58
C GLN A 106 -4.86 -3.17 6.18
N VAL A 107 -4.93 -3.48 4.88
CA VAL A 107 -4.87 -4.86 4.38
C VAL A 107 -3.48 -5.47 4.63
N ILE A 108 -2.41 -4.72 4.36
CA ILE A 108 -1.03 -5.14 4.63
C ILE A 108 -0.82 -5.43 6.12
N ALA A 109 -1.42 -4.63 7.00
CA ALA A 109 -1.34 -4.82 8.46
C ALA A 109 -2.08 -6.08 8.95
N MET A 110 -3.08 -6.58 8.21
CA MET A 110 -3.81 -7.80 8.58
C MET A 110 -3.00 -9.06 8.29
N ARG A 111 -2.27 -9.10 7.18
CA ARG A 111 -1.43 -10.24 6.81
C ARG A 111 -0.37 -9.88 5.77
N PRO A 112 0.76 -10.62 5.74
CA PRO A 112 1.79 -10.42 4.72
C PRO A 112 1.26 -10.60 3.29
N PRO A 113 1.39 -9.59 2.42
CA PRO A 113 1.00 -9.70 1.01
C PRO A 113 1.86 -10.74 0.27
N ARG A 114 1.23 -11.57 -0.56
CA ARG A 114 1.90 -12.64 -1.32
C ARG A 114 1.55 -12.65 -2.81
N GLY A 115 0.93 -11.57 -3.30
CA GLY A 115 0.53 -11.48 -4.69
C GLY A 115 1.71 -11.21 -5.62
N PRO A 116 1.61 -11.63 -6.90
CA PRO A 116 2.69 -11.49 -7.87
C PRO A 116 3.12 -10.05 -8.14
N HIS A 117 2.23 -9.05 -8.04
CA HIS A 117 2.61 -7.64 -8.21
C HIS A 117 3.33 -7.12 -6.98
N TYR A 118 2.86 -7.47 -5.78
CA TYR A 118 3.54 -7.12 -4.53
C TYR A 118 4.94 -7.77 -4.46
N LEU A 119 5.05 -9.04 -4.82
CA LEU A 119 6.35 -9.74 -4.83
C LEU A 119 7.33 -9.12 -5.82
N ARG A 120 6.86 -8.61 -6.96
CA ARG A 120 7.71 -7.92 -7.93
C ARG A 120 8.27 -6.59 -7.40
N LEU A 121 7.44 -5.84 -6.67
CA LEU A 121 7.88 -4.63 -5.98
C LEU A 121 8.95 -4.96 -4.92
N SER A 122 8.68 -5.97 -4.08
CA SER A 122 9.63 -6.43 -3.04
C SER A 122 10.94 -6.93 -3.64
N GLU A 123 10.87 -7.75 -4.69
CA GLU A 123 12.04 -8.26 -5.41
C GLU A 123 12.89 -7.12 -5.94
N ARG A 124 12.29 -6.13 -6.60
CA ARG A 124 13.03 -5.00 -7.16
C ARG A 124 13.75 -4.20 -6.08
N LEU A 125 13.11 -3.96 -4.94
CA LEU A 125 13.75 -3.27 -3.81
C LEU A 125 14.96 -4.04 -3.29
N VAL A 126 14.83 -5.36 -3.12
CA VAL A 126 15.93 -6.22 -2.67
C VAL A 126 17.06 -6.25 -3.69
N VAL A 127 16.77 -6.39 -4.99
CA VAL A 127 17.77 -6.34 -6.06
C VAL A 127 18.56 -5.03 -6.03
N LEU A 128 17.88 -3.89 -5.93
CA LEU A 128 18.55 -2.58 -5.83
C LEU A 128 19.47 -2.50 -4.61
N LEU A 129 19.03 -3.02 -3.45
CA LEU A 129 19.86 -3.03 -2.24
C LEU A 129 21.07 -3.96 -2.37
N VAL A 130 20.94 -5.09 -3.07
CA VAL A 130 22.06 -5.98 -3.41
C VAL A 130 23.05 -5.28 -4.35
N GLU A 131 22.55 -4.60 -5.38
CA GLU A 131 23.37 -3.85 -6.36
C GLU A 131 24.19 -2.74 -5.70
N GLU A 132 23.65 -2.12 -4.64
CA GLU A 132 24.35 -1.11 -3.84
C GLU A 132 25.28 -1.69 -2.76
N GLY A 133 25.35 -3.02 -2.63
CA GLY A 133 26.23 -3.69 -1.67
C GLY A 133 25.76 -3.61 -0.21
N ALA A 134 24.46 -3.51 0.03
CA ALA A 134 23.93 -3.52 1.39
C ALA A 134 24.31 -4.81 2.14
N ALA A 135 24.73 -4.68 3.40
CA ALA A 135 25.15 -5.81 4.24
C ALA A 135 23.99 -6.78 4.56
N ASP A 136 22.77 -6.26 4.73
CA ASP A 136 21.55 -7.03 4.89
C ASP A 136 20.43 -6.44 4.00
N PRO A 137 20.40 -6.80 2.70
CA PRO A 137 19.44 -6.25 1.75
C PRO A 137 17.98 -6.51 2.15
N LEU A 138 17.69 -7.66 2.76
CA LEU A 138 16.32 -8.03 3.11
C LEU A 138 15.83 -7.27 4.35
N ALA A 139 16.65 -7.15 5.40
CA ALA A 139 16.29 -6.33 6.56
C ALA A 139 16.15 -4.85 6.19
N ASN A 140 17.01 -4.37 5.29
CA ASN A 140 16.93 -3.00 4.77
C ASN A 140 15.64 -2.78 3.96
N ALA A 141 15.24 -3.75 3.13
CA ALA A 141 13.99 -3.70 2.37
C ALA A 141 12.77 -3.62 3.31
N TYR A 142 12.74 -4.42 4.38
CA TYR A 142 11.68 -4.36 5.39
C TYR A 142 11.67 -3.02 6.13
N THR A 143 12.83 -2.49 6.49
CA THR A 143 12.96 -1.20 7.17
C THR A 143 12.37 -0.07 6.33
N LEU A 144 12.78 0.03 5.06
CA LEU A 144 12.30 1.05 4.14
C LEU A 144 10.80 0.89 3.85
N SER A 145 10.35 -0.33 3.61
CA SER A 145 8.93 -0.61 3.34
C SER A 145 8.05 -0.26 4.53
N ASN A 146 8.44 -0.64 5.75
CA ASN A 146 7.68 -0.35 6.97
C ASN A 146 7.63 1.16 7.26
N PHE A 147 8.73 1.88 7.02
CA PHE A 147 8.75 3.34 7.12
C PHE A 147 7.74 3.99 6.16
N VAL A 148 7.73 3.56 4.89
CA VAL A 148 6.79 4.07 3.88
C VAL A 148 5.33 3.73 4.23
N ILE A 149 5.05 2.49 4.64
CA ILE A 149 3.70 2.05 5.03
C ILE A 149 3.19 2.84 6.24
N GLY A 150 4.03 3.02 7.26
CA GLY A 150 3.71 3.81 8.44
C GLY A 150 3.43 5.28 8.09
N SER A 151 4.30 5.88 7.27
CA SER A 151 4.14 7.26 6.81
C SER A 151 2.88 7.46 5.97
N ALA A 152 2.55 6.53 5.09
CA ALA A 152 1.33 6.59 4.27
C ALA A 152 0.05 6.50 5.12
N THR A 153 0.10 5.78 6.25
CA THR A 153 -1.05 5.63 7.16
C THR A 153 -1.48 6.97 7.77
N THR A 154 -0.52 7.86 8.07
CA THR A 154 -0.78 9.18 8.66
C THR A 154 -0.85 10.31 7.63
N ALA A 155 -0.49 10.06 6.37
CA ALA A 155 -0.40 11.11 5.35
C ALA A 155 -1.71 11.91 5.14
N HIS A 156 -2.87 11.28 5.34
CA HIS A 156 -4.17 11.95 5.18
C HIS A 156 -4.51 12.97 6.28
N VAL A 157 -3.95 12.81 7.49
CA VAL A 157 -4.12 13.78 8.59
C VAL A 157 -3.05 14.87 8.58
N ALA A 158 -1.93 14.65 7.89
CA ALA A 158 -0.79 15.58 7.86
C ALA A 158 -1.17 16.97 7.32
N GLY A 159 -2.19 17.06 6.46
CA GLY A 159 -2.69 18.35 5.98
C GLY A 159 -3.53 19.12 7.01
N SER A 160 -4.24 18.42 7.88
CA SER A 160 -5.09 19.00 8.93
C SER A 160 -4.38 19.18 10.27
N GLU A 161 -3.26 18.50 10.49
CA GLU A 161 -2.50 18.55 11.74
C GLU A 161 -2.11 19.99 12.12
N PRO A 162 -1.57 20.84 11.20
CA PRO A 162 -1.16 22.21 11.55
C PRO A 162 -2.31 23.17 11.88
N GLU A 163 -3.56 22.80 11.54
CA GLU A 163 -4.75 23.60 11.81
C GLU A 163 -5.37 23.27 13.17
N ALA A 164 -4.96 22.16 13.78
CA ALA A 164 -5.49 21.72 15.06
C ALA A 164 -4.98 22.62 16.21
N PRO A 165 -5.86 23.28 16.97
CA PRO A 165 -5.43 24.15 18.05
C PRO A 165 -4.72 23.35 19.15
N VAL A 166 -3.53 23.80 19.51
CA VAL A 166 -2.73 23.24 20.61
C VAL A 166 -2.89 24.13 21.83
N ASP A 167 -3.25 23.54 22.98
CA ASP A 167 -3.22 24.23 24.25
C ASP A 167 -1.77 24.59 24.63
N GLY A 168 -1.45 25.88 24.54
CA GLY A 168 -0.13 26.42 24.89
C GLY A 168 0.16 26.41 26.39
N ALA A 169 -0.86 26.28 27.26
CA ALA A 169 -0.62 26.08 28.69
C ALA A 169 -0.12 24.66 28.97
N ALA A 170 -0.66 23.66 28.26
CA ALA A 170 -0.22 22.28 28.37
C ALA A 170 1.08 21.99 27.60
N ALA A 171 1.28 22.63 26.43
CA ALA A 171 2.41 22.36 25.53
C ALA A 171 3.02 23.66 24.96
N PRO A 172 3.71 24.48 25.78
CA PRO A 172 4.17 25.80 25.38
C PRO A 172 5.13 25.77 24.18
N THR A 173 6.14 24.90 24.19
CA THR A 173 7.10 24.77 23.09
C THR A 173 6.45 24.24 21.80
N TYR A 174 5.62 23.20 21.91
CA TYR A 174 4.95 22.62 20.74
C TYR A 174 4.01 23.63 20.10
N SER A 175 3.14 24.29 20.88
CA SER A 175 2.20 25.30 20.35
C SER A 175 2.90 26.50 19.68
N ALA A 176 4.10 26.86 20.13
CA ALA A 176 4.90 27.92 19.53
C ALA A 176 5.46 27.51 18.16
N LEU A 177 6.01 26.30 18.04
CA LEU A 177 6.59 25.77 16.80
C LEU A 177 5.53 25.28 15.80
N HIS A 178 4.41 24.76 16.29
CA HIS A 178 3.29 24.25 15.49
C HIS A 178 2.71 25.32 14.56
N ARG A 179 2.69 26.59 15.02
CA ARG A 179 2.29 27.75 14.21
C ARG A 179 3.30 28.11 13.10
N GLN A 180 4.54 27.62 13.17
CA GLN A 180 5.61 27.91 12.21
C GLN A 180 5.80 26.80 11.16
N GLU A 181 5.46 25.55 11.50
CA GLU A 181 5.69 24.35 10.66
C GLU A 181 4.55 24.03 9.67
N SER A 182 3.51 24.87 9.56
CA SER A 182 2.25 24.59 8.84
C SER A 182 2.32 24.39 7.30
N GLY A 183 3.46 23.99 6.75
CA GLY A 183 3.67 23.83 5.30
C GLY A 183 4.45 22.59 4.85
N ARG A 184 4.92 21.71 5.74
CA ARG A 184 5.62 20.48 5.31
C ARG A 184 4.60 19.38 4.96
N GLY A 185 4.44 19.12 3.67
CA GLY A 185 3.60 18.02 3.19
C GLY A 185 4.17 16.64 3.56
N ALA A 186 3.28 15.65 3.74
CA ALA A 186 3.65 14.27 4.10
C ALA A 186 4.71 13.66 3.17
N GLU A 187 4.66 13.99 1.87
CA GLU A 187 5.64 13.52 0.89
C GLU A 187 7.06 13.99 1.22
N GLN A 188 7.22 15.25 1.65
CA GLN A 188 8.54 15.78 1.99
C GLN A 188 9.11 15.14 3.26
N ALA A 189 8.26 14.81 4.23
CA ALA A 189 8.66 14.05 5.41
C ALA A 189 9.17 12.65 5.02
N VAL A 190 8.51 11.97 4.07
CA VAL A 190 8.96 10.68 3.55
C VAL A 190 10.29 10.79 2.84
N VAL A 191 10.50 11.79 1.97
CA VAL A 191 11.78 11.99 1.27
C VAL A 191 12.91 12.21 2.27
N MET A 192 12.72 13.07 3.28
CA MET A 192 13.74 13.31 4.31
C MET A 192 14.02 12.06 5.15
N GLY A 193 12.97 11.33 5.54
CA GLY A 193 13.11 10.11 6.33
C GLY A 193 13.80 8.98 5.56
N LEU A 194 13.48 8.79 4.27
CA LEU A 194 14.18 7.84 3.40
C LEU A 194 15.67 8.19 3.31
N ALA A 195 16.02 9.45 3.06
CA ALA A 195 17.42 9.87 3.00
C ALA A 195 18.18 9.60 4.31
N ALA A 196 17.55 9.87 5.46
CA ALA A 196 18.13 9.60 6.78
C ALA A 196 18.32 8.09 7.03
N LEU A 197 17.31 7.27 6.72
CA LEU A 197 17.39 5.81 6.86
C LEU A 197 18.47 5.24 5.95
N ARG A 198 18.50 5.66 4.68
CA ARG A 198 19.48 5.20 3.69
C ARG A 198 20.91 5.48 4.13
N LYS A 199 21.17 6.69 4.65
CA LYS A 199 22.47 7.03 5.25
C LYS A 199 22.83 6.10 6.40
N SER A 200 21.91 5.89 7.35
CA SER A 200 22.13 5.01 8.50
C SER A 200 22.40 3.56 8.09
N LEU A 201 21.71 3.06 7.07
CA LEU A 201 21.83 1.67 6.60
C LEU A 201 23.11 1.43 5.79
N SER A 202 23.67 2.47 5.16
CA SER A 202 24.95 2.40 4.45
C SER A 202 26.19 2.40 5.34
N GLY A 203 26.05 2.65 6.66
CA GLY A 203 27.16 2.55 7.62
C GLY A 203 28.27 3.61 7.49
N ASN A 204 28.00 4.74 6.81
CA ASN A 204 28.90 5.91 6.69
C ASN A 204 28.39 7.13 7.46
#